data_AF-A0A432T559-F1
#
_entry.id   AF-A0A432T559-F1
#
_cell.length_a   1.000
_cell.length_b   1.000
_cell.length_c   1.000
_cell.angle_alpha   90.00
_cell.angle_beta   90.00
_cell.angle_gamma   90.00
#
_symmetry.space_group_name_H-M   'P 1'
#
loop_
_entity.id
_entity.type
_entity.pdbx_description
1 polymer ?
#
loop_
_entity_poly.entity_id
_entity_poly.type
_entity_poly.pdbx_seq_one_letter_code
_entity_poly.pdbx_strand_id
1 'polypeptide(L)' 'YSVVLTEGKNMSFGTITTPNGAFEIEARGGKGYIYSAEAINSAMIDYSKDDTLIPNRDYKSSK' A
#
# COMPACT_ATOMS: atom_id res chain seq x y z
N TYR A 1 -0.70 -0.75 -20.58
CA TYR A 1 -1.29 -0.80 -19.24
C TYR A 1 -1.55 -2.25 -18.91
N SER A 2 -1.23 -2.68 -17.70
CA SER A 2 -1.53 -4.02 -17.21
C SER A 2 -1.92 -3.97 -15.73
N VAL A 3 -2.79 -4.89 -15.32
CA VAL A 3 -3.19 -5.05 -13.92
C VAL A 3 -3.11 -6.53 -13.60
N VAL A 4 -2.43 -6.86 -12.51
CA VAL A 4 -2.43 -8.21 -11.93
C VAL A 4 -3.05 -8.09 -10.54
N LEU A 5 -4.17 -8.76 -10.32
CA LEU A 5 -4.86 -8.80 -9.04
C LEU A 5 -4.84 -10.23 -8.52
N THR A 6 -4.46 -10.40 -7.26
CA THR A 6 -4.62 -11.65 -6.52
C THR A 6 -5.65 -11.43 -5.42
N GLU A 7 -6.71 -12.21 -5.44
CA GLU A 7 -7.79 -12.15 -4.46
C GLU A 7 -7.74 -13.37 -3.53
N GLY A 8 -7.71 -13.11 -2.23
CA GLY A 8 -7.84 -14.09 -1.18
C GLY A 8 -9.07 -13.82 -0.32
N LYS A 9 -9.51 -14.82 0.44
CA LYS A 9 -10.75 -14.78 1.24
C LYS A 9 -10.91 -13.55 2.14
N ASN A 10 -9.81 -13.00 2.65
CA ASN A 10 -9.80 -11.87 3.59
C ASN A 10 -8.88 -10.73 3.17
N MET A 11 -8.14 -10.90 2.06
CA MET A 11 -7.10 -9.97 1.63
C MET A 11 -6.90 -10.10 0.13
N SER A 12 -6.77 -8.97 -0.54
CA SER A 12 -6.44 -8.88 -1.96
C SER A 12 -5.26 -7.94 -2.13
N PHE A 13 -4.37 -8.26 -3.06
CA PHE A 13 -3.27 -7.40 -3.44
C PHE A 13 -3.15 -7.37 -4.96
N GLY A 14 -2.60 -6.30 -5.51
CA GLY A 14 -2.40 -6.24 -6.94
C GLY A 14 -1.52 -5.09 -7.40
N THR A 15 -0.96 -5.25 -8.58
CA THR A 15 -0.05 -4.28 -9.17
C THR A 15 -0.68 -3.71 -10.44
N ILE A 16 -0.72 -2.38 -10.54
CA ILE A 16 -1.07 -1.65 -11.76
C ILE A 16 0.23 -1.16 -12.40
N THR A 17 0.50 -1.55 -13.64
CA THR A 17 1.63 -1.05 -14.41
C THR A 17 1.15 -0.09 -15.51
N THR A 18 1.71 1.11 -15.49
CA THR A 18 1.47 2.18 -16.47
C THR A 18 2.80 2.61 -17.09
N PRO A 19 2.80 3.33 -18.23
CA PRO A 19 4.02 3.94 -18.76
C PRO A 19 4.74 4.88 -17.79
N ASN A 20 4.00 5.46 -16.83
CA ASN A 20 4.50 6.45 -15.88
C ASN A 20 4.93 5.82 -14.54
N GLY A 21 4.85 4.48 -14.41
CA GLY A 21 5.23 3.78 -13.18
C GLY A 21 4.23 2.70 -12.76
N ALA A 22 4.55 2.09 -11.61
CA ALA A 22 3.76 1.03 -11.01
C ALA A 22 3.11 1.48 -9.69
N PHE A 23 1.92 0.94 -9.42
CA PHE A 23 1.17 1.16 -8.19
C PHE A 23 0.81 -0.18 -7.58
N GLU A 24 0.91 -0.27 -6.26
CA GLU A 24 0.48 -1.43 -5.48
C GLU A 24 -0.85 -1.12 -4.82
N ILE A 25 -1.74 -2.10 -4.86
CA ILE A 25 -3.05 -2.10 -4.21
C ILE A 25 -2.99 -3.15 -3.11
N GLU A 26 -3.45 -2.78 -1.92
CA GLU A 26 -3.74 -3.74 -0.86
C GLU A 26 -5.16 -3.48 -0.34
N ALA A 27 -5.95 -4.54 -0.18
CA ALA A 27 -7.26 -4.48 0.43
C ALA A 27 -7.42 -5.59 1.46
N ARG A 28 -7.80 -5.25 2.69
CA ARG A 28 -8.06 -6.19 3.78
C ARG A 28 -9.32 -5.80 4.54
N GLY A 29 -10.26 -6.74 4.67
CA GLY A 29 -11.50 -6.55 5.43
C GLY A 29 -12.33 -5.34 4.99
N GLY A 30 -12.39 -5.07 3.68
CA GLY A 30 -13.16 -3.95 3.11
C GLY A 30 -12.49 -2.58 3.17
N LYS A 31 -11.28 -2.48 3.76
CA LYS A 31 -10.43 -1.28 3.69
C LYS A 31 -9.30 -1.54 2.70
N GLY A 32 -8.94 -0.55 1.90
CA GLY A 32 -7.83 -0.69 0.98
C GLY A 32 -7.09 0.60 0.73
N TYR A 33 -5.88 0.44 0.24
CA TYR A 33 -4.94 1.52 -0.02
C TYR A 33 -4.29 1.29 -1.39
N ILE A 34 -3.89 2.39 -2.02
CA ILE A 34 -3.12 2.38 -3.26
C ILE A 34 -1.90 3.27 -3.03
N TYR A 35 -0.73 2.74 -3.32
CA TYR A 35 0.55 3.44 -3.18
C TYR A 35 1.31 3.35 -4.49
N SER A 36 2.12 4.36 -4.82
CA SER A 36 3.11 4.18 -5.88
C SER A 36 4.21 3.25 -5.39
N ALA A 37 4.73 2.38 -6.26
CA ALA A 37 5.84 1.50 -5.91
C ALA A 37 7.10 2.30 -5.50
N GLU A 38 7.27 3.50 -6.06
CA GLU A 38 8.33 4.43 -5.66
C GLU A 38 8.15 4.89 -4.21
N ALA A 39 6.92 5.25 -3.80
CA ALA A 39 6.66 5.68 -2.42
C ALA A 39 7.01 4.58 -1.43
N ILE A 40 6.65 3.32 -1.71
CA ILE A 40 7.00 2.15 -0.89
C ILE A 40 8.53 2.03 -0.75
N ASN A 41 9.25 2.08 -1.87
CA ASN A 41 10.71 1.97 -1.86
C ASN A 41 11.39 3.14 -1.12
N SER A 42 10.81 4.33 -1.20
CA SER A 42 11.32 5.54 -0.53
C SER A 42 10.96 5.63 0.96
N ALA A 43 9.92 4.92 1.40
CA ALA A 43 9.37 5.03 2.75
C ALA A 43 10.25 4.42 3.85
N MET A 44 11.40 3.81 3.49
CA MET A 44 12.30 3.12 4.42
C MET A 44 11.54 2.18 5.36
N ILE A 45 10.63 1.37 4.80
CA ILE A 45 9.78 0.45 5.56
C ILE A 45 10.69 -0.53 6.32
N ASP A 46 10.55 -0.54 7.65
CA ASP A 46 11.25 -1.49 8.51
C ASP A 46 10.50 -2.83 8.50
N TYR A 47 10.87 -3.71 7.57
CA TYR A 47 10.28 -5.05 7.40
C TYR A 47 10.53 -5.99 8.59
N SER A 48 11.32 -5.59 9.60
CA SER A 48 11.49 -6.36 10.83
C SER A 48 10.35 -6.13 11.84
N LYS A 49 9.47 -5.16 11.57
CA LYS A 49 8.33 -4.82 12.40
C LYS A 49 7.03 -5.10 11.66
N ASP A 50 6.03 -5.54 12.41
CA ASP A 50 4.69 -5.70 11.88
C ASP A 50 4.16 -4.33 11.44
N ASP A 51 3.73 -4.24 10.18
CA ASP A 51 3.12 -3.04 9.65
C ASP A 51 1.75 -2.84 10.32
N THR A 52 1.65 -1.87 11.23
CA THR A 52 0.36 -1.48 11.77
C THR A 52 -0.37 -0.67 10.70
N LEU A 53 -1.36 -1.30 10.04
CA LEU A 53 -2.35 -0.73 9.09
C LEU A 53 -3.20 0.44 9.64
N ILE A 54 -2.74 1.10 10.70
CA ILE A 54 -3.40 2.24 11.32
C ILE A 54 -2.72 3.49 10.76
N PRO A 55 -3.44 4.38 10.06
CA PRO A 55 -2.87 5.64 9.64
C PRO A 55 -2.31 6.33 10.89
N ASN A 56 -1.03 6.67 10.83
CA ASN A 56 -0.32 7.35 11.91
C ASN A 56 -1.11 8.63 12.29
N ARG A 57 -1.91 8.53 13.35
CA ARG A 57 -2.77 9.62 13.83
C ARG A 57 -1.92 10.76 14.43
N ASP A 58 -0.62 10.54 14.58
CA ASP A 58 0.32 11.44 15.24
C ASP A 58 1.20 12.23 14.26
N TYR A 59 0.87 12.27 12.95
CA TYR A 59 1.44 13.27 12.05
C TYR A 59 0.80 14.66 12.31
N LYS A 60 1.16 15.22 13.47
CA LYS A 60 1.10 16.63 13.88
C LYS A 60 -0.27 17.29 13.98
N SER A 61 -0.85 17.23 15.19
CA SER A 61 -1.42 18.45 15.79
C SER A 61 -0.26 19.25 16.41
N SER A 62 0.46 20.01 15.59
CA SER A 62 1.32 21.09 16.07
C SER A 62 0.72 22.44 15.67
N LYS A 63 -0.21 22.93 16.50
CA LYS A 63 -0.30 24.32 16.96
C LYS A 63 -1.41 24.43 18.00
#